data_AF-A0AA48R1I6-F1
#
_entry.id   AF-A0AA48R1I6-F1
#
_cell.length_a   1.000
_cell.length_b   1.000
_cell.length_c   1.000
_cell.angle_alpha   90.00
_cell.angle_beta   90.00
_cell.angle_gamma   90.00
#
_symmetry.space_group_name_H-M   'P 1'
#
loop_
_entity.id
_entity.type
_entity.pdbx_description
1 polymer ?
#
loop_
_entity_poly.entity_id
_entity_poly.type
_entity_poly.pdbx_seq_one_letter_code
_entity_poly.pdbx_strand_id
1 'polypeptide(L)'
;MKTEYKTSVKLITQNRYSRPGRRLKGMRGLVVHWVANPGSTPRGNRDYFENRKLGKDGFGSAHEIIGINGERLICIPEAELAYHVGSKKYTRRALSRLSSYPNDYTYGLEFCHKDWTGEFTEETLDSAAHRCADLCLKYDLDPIRDIWTHQQVVGWKECPRWFVKKPVAFQEFKERVKEIVMPKQLEKWQRELGRKAVKELSERGILNDPDKWNREDELAKPAPTWLMLTVLARYAEEDEKNEKNN
;
A
#
# COMPACT_ATOMS: atom_id res chain seq x y z
N MET A 1 0.25 -14.42 -13.99
CA MET A 1 0.16 -15.56 -13.04
C MET A 1 -0.21 -14.99 -11.68
N LYS A 2 -1.26 -15.49 -11.02
CA LYS A 2 -1.53 -15.14 -9.61
C LYS A 2 -0.47 -15.86 -8.78
N THR A 3 0.55 -15.14 -8.33
CA THR A 3 1.45 -15.66 -7.30
C THR A 3 0.63 -15.75 -6.01
N GLU A 4 0.15 -16.94 -5.69
CA GLU A 4 -0.60 -17.18 -4.45
C GLU A 4 0.40 -17.28 -3.30
N TYR A 5 0.69 -16.14 -2.66
CA TYR A 5 1.59 -16.12 -1.50
C TYR A 5 0.92 -16.80 -0.32
N LYS A 6 1.60 -17.77 0.28
CA LYS A 6 1.14 -18.46 1.48
C LYS A 6 0.94 -17.44 2.61
N THR A 7 -0.31 -17.11 2.88
CA THR A 7 -0.71 -16.17 3.93
C THR A 7 -1.33 -16.93 5.07
N SER A 8 -0.91 -16.64 6.30
CA SER A 8 -1.48 -17.23 7.50
C SER A 8 -1.75 -16.19 8.58
N VAL A 9 -2.80 -16.39 9.37
CA VAL A 9 -3.20 -15.50 10.45
C VAL A 9 -2.88 -16.16 11.78
N LYS A 10 -2.05 -15.51 12.59
CA LYS A 10 -1.69 -15.96 13.94
C LYS A 10 -1.54 -14.76 14.86
N LEU A 11 -2.68 -14.18 15.20
CA LEU A 11 -2.76 -12.96 15.99
C LEU A 11 -2.08 -13.10 17.35
N ILE A 12 -1.29 -12.10 17.76
CA ILE A 12 -0.75 -12.06 19.12
C ILE A 12 -1.86 -11.75 20.14
N THR A 13 -1.67 -12.16 21.39
CA THR A 13 -2.66 -11.95 22.47
C THR A 13 -2.85 -10.46 22.75
N GLN A 14 -4.09 -9.99 22.91
CA GLN A 14 -4.35 -8.61 23.30
C GLN A 14 -3.71 -8.31 24.66
N ASN A 15 -2.94 -7.23 24.74
CA ASN A 15 -2.22 -6.77 25.92
C ASN A 15 -1.75 -5.32 25.74
N ARG A 16 -1.43 -4.62 26.83
CA ARG A 16 -1.03 -3.20 26.76
C ARG A 16 0.29 -2.92 26.04
N TYR A 17 1.18 -3.88 25.87
CA TYR A 17 2.55 -3.67 25.41
C TYR A 17 2.76 -3.93 23.92
N SER A 18 2.07 -4.92 23.34
CA SER A 18 2.24 -5.26 21.92
C SER A 18 0.94 -5.30 21.12
N ARG A 19 -0.23 -5.54 21.72
CA ARG A 19 -1.51 -5.48 20.99
C ARG A 19 -2.61 -4.86 21.83
N PRO A 20 -2.73 -3.52 21.82
CA PRO A 20 -3.65 -2.82 22.73
C PRO A 20 -5.12 -2.99 22.37
N GLY A 21 -5.47 -3.63 21.24
CA GLY A 21 -6.85 -3.78 20.77
C GLY A 21 -7.50 -2.46 20.33
N ARG A 22 -6.72 -1.37 20.24
CA ARG A 22 -7.18 -0.06 19.80
C ARG A 22 -7.35 -0.08 18.28
N ARG A 23 -8.44 0.50 17.77
CA ARG A 23 -8.63 0.69 16.33
C ARG A 23 -7.68 1.75 15.77
N LEU A 24 -7.22 1.56 14.53
CA LEU A 24 -6.63 2.64 13.75
C LEU A 24 -7.66 3.75 13.55
N LYS A 25 -7.20 5.01 13.51
CA LYS A 25 -8.05 6.18 13.27
C LYS A 25 -8.26 6.48 11.78
N GLY A 26 -7.57 5.74 10.92
CA GLY A 26 -7.59 5.83 9.47
C GLY A 26 -6.34 5.16 8.90
N MET A 27 -6.24 5.07 7.58
CA MET A 27 -5.02 4.60 6.91
C MET A 27 -4.43 5.75 6.10
N ARG A 28 -3.20 6.17 6.43
CA ARG A 28 -2.49 7.26 5.74
C ARG A 28 -1.12 6.82 5.20
N GLY A 29 -0.67 5.61 5.51
CA GLY A 29 0.56 5.10 4.95
C GLY A 29 0.91 3.70 5.41
N LEU A 30 1.79 3.08 4.64
CA LEU A 30 2.42 1.80 4.96
C LEU A 30 3.85 2.09 5.41
N VAL A 31 4.28 1.46 6.50
CA VAL A 31 5.67 1.57 6.96
C VAL A 31 6.33 0.20 6.87
N VAL A 32 7.35 0.12 6.02
CA VAL A 32 8.18 -1.08 5.89
C VAL A 32 9.32 -1.05 6.90
N HIS A 33 9.64 -2.22 7.44
CA HIS A 33 10.66 -2.46 8.45
C HIS A 33 11.50 -3.68 8.07
N TRP A 34 12.57 -3.90 8.83
CA TRP A 34 13.30 -5.16 8.84
C TRP A 34 13.34 -5.68 10.27
N VAL A 35 13.29 -6.99 10.43
CA VAL A 35 13.16 -7.62 11.76
C VAL A 35 14.39 -7.44 12.66
N ALA A 36 15.52 -6.92 12.14
CA ALA A 36 16.81 -6.82 12.83
C ALA A 36 17.23 -8.12 13.56
N ASN A 37 16.84 -9.27 12.99
CA ASN A 37 17.06 -10.61 13.52
C ASN A 37 17.34 -11.54 12.33
N PRO A 38 18.59 -11.57 11.82
CA PRO A 38 18.88 -12.29 10.58
C PRO A 38 18.64 -13.79 10.68
N GLY A 39 18.19 -14.40 9.57
CA GLY A 39 17.90 -15.84 9.49
C GLY A 39 16.66 -16.29 10.27
N SER A 40 15.93 -15.36 10.89
CA SER A 40 14.72 -15.67 11.65
C SER A 40 13.49 -15.88 10.76
N THR A 41 12.51 -16.60 11.29
CA THR A 41 11.26 -16.90 10.58
C THR A 41 10.16 -15.90 10.95
N PRO A 42 9.09 -15.77 10.13
CA PRO A 42 7.92 -14.98 10.52
C PRO A 42 7.33 -15.42 11.86
N ARG A 43 7.28 -16.73 12.13
CA ARG A 43 6.82 -17.29 13.41
C ARG A 43 7.68 -16.79 14.57
N GLY A 44 9.00 -16.88 14.46
CA GLY A 44 9.92 -16.45 15.53
C GLY A 44 9.77 -14.96 15.87
N ASN A 45 9.65 -14.10 14.86
CA ASN A 45 9.43 -12.67 15.08
C ASN A 45 8.04 -12.36 15.65
N ARG A 46 7.00 -13.10 15.25
CA ARG A 46 5.67 -13.03 15.86
C ARG A 46 5.71 -13.42 17.34
N ASP A 47 6.42 -14.49 17.68
CA ASP A 47 6.52 -14.97 19.06
C ASP A 47 7.33 -14.01 19.93
N TYR A 48 8.33 -13.33 19.35
CA TYR A 48 8.98 -12.19 20.00
C TYR A 48 7.99 -11.06 20.35
N PHE A 49 7.09 -10.68 19.44
CA PHE A 49 6.03 -9.70 19.73
C PHE A 49 4.99 -10.20 20.75
N GLU A 50 4.67 -11.49 20.74
CA GLU A 50 3.80 -12.13 21.73
C GLU A 50 4.39 -12.01 23.14
N ASN A 51 5.68 -12.30 23.30
CA ASN A 51 6.34 -12.31 24.60
C ASN A 51 6.39 -10.93 25.28
N ARG A 52 6.30 -9.84 24.51
CA ARG A 52 6.18 -8.47 25.04
C ARG A 52 4.96 -8.28 25.95
N LYS A 53 3.95 -9.15 25.88
CA LYS A 53 2.81 -9.14 26.82
C LYS A 53 3.21 -9.22 28.29
N LEU A 54 4.41 -9.75 28.57
CA LEU A 54 4.99 -9.84 29.90
C LEU A 54 5.54 -8.49 30.42
N GLY A 55 5.58 -7.45 29.59
CA GLY A 55 5.96 -6.09 29.99
C GLY A 55 7.47 -5.87 30.21
N LYS A 56 8.33 -6.81 29.82
CA LYS A 56 9.77 -6.76 30.07
C LYS A 56 10.58 -6.00 29.00
N ASP A 57 10.10 -5.99 27.75
CA ASP A 57 10.85 -5.46 26.60
C ASP A 57 10.30 -4.14 26.05
N GLY A 58 9.41 -3.48 26.79
CA GLY A 58 8.71 -2.27 26.35
C GLY A 58 7.70 -2.53 25.22
N PHE A 59 7.25 -1.44 24.58
CA PHE A 59 6.21 -1.50 23.54
C PHE A 59 6.78 -1.88 22.18
N GLY A 60 6.11 -2.76 21.45
CA GLY A 60 6.55 -3.16 20.11
C GLY A 60 5.70 -4.25 19.46
N SER A 61 5.39 -4.11 18.17
CA SER A 61 4.66 -5.08 17.36
C SER A 61 4.62 -4.63 15.90
N ALA A 62 4.25 -5.52 14.99
CA ALA A 62 3.88 -5.18 13.61
C ALA A 62 2.57 -5.85 13.20
N HIS A 63 1.93 -5.35 12.14
CA HIS A 63 0.70 -5.95 11.65
C HIS A 63 0.97 -7.27 10.94
N GLU A 64 2.06 -7.31 10.17
CA GLU A 64 2.38 -8.42 9.29
C GLU A 64 3.89 -8.61 9.17
N ILE A 65 4.31 -9.86 9.03
CA ILE A 65 5.70 -10.25 8.82
C ILE A 65 5.80 -11.05 7.53
N ILE A 66 6.74 -10.69 6.67
CA ILE A 66 7.00 -11.34 5.38
C ILE A 66 8.32 -12.10 5.49
N GLY A 67 8.26 -13.40 5.25
CA GLY A 67 9.40 -14.32 5.36
C GLY A 67 10.30 -14.30 4.13
N ILE A 68 11.47 -14.92 4.27
CA ILE A 68 12.50 -14.96 3.22
C ILE A 68 12.06 -15.75 1.97
N ASN A 69 11.00 -16.56 2.07
CA ASN A 69 10.41 -17.28 0.93
C ASN A 69 9.09 -16.64 0.49
N GLY A 70 8.83 -15.39 0.89
CA GLY A 70 7.63 -14.63 0.53
C GLY A 70 6.37 -15.03 1.31
N GLU A 71 6.44 -15.94 2.29
CA GLU A 71 5.30 -16.30 3.12
C GLU A 71 4.89 -15.15 4.06
N ARG A 72 3.59 -14.95 4.26
CA ARG A 72 3.05 -13.84 5.04
C ARG A 72 2.40 -14.32 6.33
N LEU A 73 2.70 -13.64 7.43
CA LEU A 73 2.14 -13.91 8.75
C LEU A 73 1.49 -12.66 9.34
N ILE A 74 0.16 -12.65 9.39
CA ILE A 74 -0.62 -11.57 10.02
C ILE A 74 -0.63 -11.77 11.53
N CYS A 75 -0.13 -10.78 12.26
CA CYS A 75 0.09 -10.77 13.71
C CYS A 75 -0.90 -9.87 14.46
N ILE A 76 -1.41 -8.82 13.82
CA ILE A 76 -2.43 -7.92 14.35
C ILE A 76 -3.46 -7.68 13.24
N PRO A 77 -4.78 -7.65 13.53
CA PRO A 77 -5.78 -7.35 12.52
C PRO A 77 -5.54 -5.99 11.87
N GLU A 78 -5.83 -5.89 10.58
CA GLU A 78 -5.57 -4.68 9.78
C GLU A 78 -6.24 -3.40 10.30
N ALA A 79 -7.37 -3.53 11.01
CA ALA A 79 -8.10 -2.41 11.61
C ALA A 79 -7.60 -2.02 13.02
N GLU A 80 -6.68 -2.79 13.61
CA GLU A 80 -6.10 -2.53 14.93
C GLU A 80 -4.73 -1.86 14.83
N LEU A 81 -4.41 -1.01 15.79
CA LEU A 81 -3.11 -0.36 15.92
C LEU A 81 -2.02 -1.38 16.30
N ALA A 82 -0.86 -1.28 15.66
CA ALA A 82 0.40 -1.88 16.08
C ALA A 82 1.41 -0.81 16.52
N TYR A 83 2.22 -1.11 17.55
CA TYR A 83 3.34 -0.27 17.99
C TYR A 83 4.61 -0.52 17.14
N HIS A 84 4.72 0.05 15.94
CA HIS A 84 5.86 -0.19 15.04
C HIS A 84 6.72 1.04 14.72
N VAL A 85 6.21 2.26 14.94
CA VAL A 85 6.92 3.55 14.74
C VAL A 85 6.82 4.45 15.97
N GLY A 86 6.94 3.87 17.17
CA GLY A 86 7.00 4.66 18.41
C GLY A 86 8.27 5.51 18.49
N SER A 87 8.15 6.81 18.74
CA SER A 87 9.30 7.71 18.97
C SER A 87 8.89 8.91 19.82
N LYS A 88 9.86 9.54 20.51
CA LYS A 88 9.66 10.83 21.21
C LYS A 88 9.58 12.01 20.24
N LYS A 89 10.18 11.88 19.06
CA LYS A 89 10.21 12.90 18.00
C LYS A 89 9.93 12.25 16.65
N TYR A 90 9.16 12.94 15.82
CA TYR A 90 8.84 12.54 14.47
C TYR A 90 9.39 13.56 13.48
N THR A 91 9.70 13.13 12.25
CA THR A 91 10.12 14.07 11.21
C THR A 91 8.99 15.03 10.87
N ARG A 92 9.32 16.26 10.43
CA ARG A 92 8.31 17.25 10.01
C ARG A 92 7.40 16.70 8.91
N ARG A 93 7.96 15.93 7.98
CA ARG A 93 7.22 15.28 6.90
C ARG A 93 6.22 14.25 7.45
N ALA A 94 6.63 13.42 8.40
CA ALA A 94 5.73 12.44 9.03
C ALA A 94 4.61 13.10 9.83
N LEU A 95 4.90 14.18 10.57
CA LEU A 95 3.88 14.94 11.30
C LEU A 95 2.83 15.54 10.36
N SER A 96 3.25 16.05 9.19
CA SER A 96 2.35 16.65 8.20
C SER A 96 1.54 15.61 7.41
N ARG A 97 2.14 14.47 7.05
CA ARG A 97 1.51 13.46 6.18
C ARG A 97 0.75 12.37 6.94
N LEU A 98 1.25 11.97 8.11
CA LEU A 98 0.70 10.85 8.87
C LEU A 98 -0.14 11.38 10.03
N SER A 99 0.48 11.81 11.13
CA SER A 99 -0.21 12.45 12.27
C SER A 99 0.81 12.83 13.34
N SER A 100 0.33 13.42 14.45
CA SER A 100 1.10 13.60 15.67
C SER A 100 1.51 12.29 16.36
N TYR A 101 0.85 11.17 16.04
CA TYR A 101 1.20 9.83 16.52
C TYR A 101 1.03 8.78 15.40
N PRO A 102 2.04 8.61 14.53
CA PRO A 102 1.93 7.81 13.30
C PRO A 102 1.42 6.37 13.44
N ASN A 103 1.60 5.70 14.59
CA ASN A 103 1.02 4.36 14.82
C ASN A 103 -0.51 4.35 14.71
N ASP A 104 -1.21 5.48 14.96
CA ASP A 104 -2.68 5.56 14.84
C ASP A 104 -3.18 5.51 13.38
N TYR A 105 -2.28 5.68 12.40
CA TYR A 105 -2.64 5.88 10.99
C TYR A 105 -1.82 5.04 10.00
N THR A 106 -0.98 4.12 10.47
CA THR A 106 -0.08 3.38 9.59
C THR A 106 -0.17 1.87 9.79
N TYR A 107 0.01 1.14 8.68
CA TYR A 107 0.18 -0.31 8.68
C TYR A 107 1.67 -0.65 8.63
N GLY A 108 2.12 -1.52 9.52
CA GLY A 108 3.52 -1.88 9.71
C GLY A 108 3.82 -3.28 9.18
N LEU A 109 4.73 -3.36 8.20
CA LEU A 109 5.20 -4.62 7.61
C LEU A 109 6.67 -4.86 7.97
N GLU A 110 6.97 -6.01 8.57
CA GLU A 110 8.32 -6.43 8.91
C GLU A 110 8.84 -7.45 7.89
N PHE A 111 10.02 -7.20 7.34
CA PHE A 111 10.63 -8.10 6.35
C PHE A 111 11.76 -8.91 7.00
N CYS A 112 11.71 -10.23 6.83
CA CYS A 112 12.81 -11.12 7.17
C CYS A 112 13.96 -10.95 6.16
N HIS A 113 15.18 -11.23 6.62
CA HIS A 113 16.42 -11.09 5.84
C HIS A 113 17.43 -12.16 6.27
N LYS A 114 18.40 -12.44 5.42
CA LYS A 114 19.37 -13.54 5.62
C LYS A 114 20.46 -13.18 6.62
N ASP A 115 20.99 -11.96 6.55
CA ASP A 115 22.15 -11.51 7.33
C ASP A 115 22.06 -10.01 7.70
N TRP A 116 23.08 -9.49 8.38
CA TRP A 116 23.13 -8.11 8.86
C TRP A 116 23.36 -7.04 7.78
N THR A 117 23.56 -7.42 6.50
CA THR A 117 23.42 -6.46 5.40
C THR A 117 21.98 -5.92 5.37
N GLY A 118 21.02 -6.74 5.80
CA GLY A 118 19.59 -6.46 5.77
C GLY A 118 18.99 -6.56 4.38
N GLU A 119 19.74 -7.05 3.39
CA GLU A 119 19.25 -7.28 2.03
C GLU A 119 18.11 -8.31 2.04
N PHE A 120 17.05 -7.99 1.31
CA PHE A 120 15.86 -8.82 1.20
C PHE A 120 15.97 -9.76 0.01
N THR A 121 15.40 -10.95 0.13
CA THR A 121 15.29 -11.88 -1.02
C THR A 121 14.28 -11.35 -2.03
N GLU A 122 14.40 -11.81 -3.27
CA GLU A 122 13.44 -11.46 -4.33
C GLU A 122 12.03 -11.94 -3.97
N GLU A 123 11.89 -13.12 -3.35
CA GLU A 123 10.60 -13.63 -2.86
C GLU A 123 9.99 -12.74 -1.77
N THR A 124 10.82 -12.18 -0.89
CA THR A 124 10.36 -11.21 0.12
C THR A 124 9.88 -9.93 -0.53
N LEU A 125 10.68 -9.38 -1.47
CA LEU A 125 10.38 -8.12 -2.15
C LEU A 125 9.13 -8.23 -3.03
N ASP A 126 9.00 -9.31 -3.79
CA ASP A 126 7.84 -9.60 -4.65
C ASP A 126 6.55 -9.77 -3.82
N SER A 127 6.62 -10.57 -2.75
CA SER A 127 5.49 -10.73 -1.83
C SER A 127 5.12 -9.42 -1.14
N ALA A 128 6.10 -8.65 -0.68
CA ALA A 128 5.90 -7.34 -0.07
C ALA A 128 5.28 -6.33 -1.05
N ALA A 129 5.75 -6.30 -2.30
CA ALA A 129 5.26 -5.37 -3.30
C ALA A 129 3.78 -5.63 -3.62
N HIS A 130 3.41 -6.90 -3.81
CA HIS A 130 2.01 -7.27 -4.01
C HIS A 130 1.13 -6.94 -2.79
N ARG A 131 1.62 -7.20 -1.57
CA ARG A 131 0.86 -6.86 -0.35
C ARG A 131 0.67 -5.35 -0.21
N CYS A 132 1.73 -4.57 -0.43
CA CYS A 132 1.64 -3.11 -0.44
C CYS A 132 0.69 -2.61 -1.52
N ALA A 133 0.70 -3.20 -2.73
CA ALA A 133 -0.20 -2.82 -3.81
C ALA A 133 -1.68 -3.07 -3.44
N ASP A 134 -1.98 -4.22 -2.86
CA ASP A 134 -3.34 -4.54 -2.39
C ASP A 134 -3.82 -3.56 -1.31
N LEU A 135 -2.92 -3.18 -0.39
CA LEU A 135 -3.20 -2.18 0.65
C LEU A 135 -3.36 -0.78 0.05
N CYS A 136 -2.53 -0.39 -0.92
CA CYS A 136 -2.64 0.88 -1.63
C CYS A 136 -3.98 1.01 -2.35
N LEU A 137 -4.41 -0.03 -3.07
CA LEU A 137 -5.70 -0.04 -3.76
C LEU A 137 -6.88 0.00 -2.78
N LYS A 138 -6.78 -0.72 -1.65
CA LYS A 138 -7.83 -0.77 -0.64
C LYS A 138 -8.03 0.56 0.08
N TYR A 139 -6.95 1.28 0.36
CA TYR A 139 -6.94 2.48 1.18
C TYR A 139 -6.67 3.76 0.40
N ASP A 140 -6.69 3.69 -0.93
CA ASP A 140 -6.42 4.82 -1.83
C ASP A 140 -5.08 5.53 -1.51
N LEU A 141 -4.03 4.72 -1.29
CA LEU A 141 -2.69 5.23 -0.98
C LEU A 141 -1.84 5.30 -2.24
N ASP A 142 -1.07 6.38 -2.37
CA ASP A 142 -0.11 6.53 -3.46
C ASP A 142 1.15 5.69 -3.16
N PRO A 143 1.50 4.69 -3.99
CA PRO A 143 2.64 3.81 -3.74
C PRO A 143 3.99 4.56 -3.69
N ILE A 144 4.09 5.71 -4.35
CA ILE A 144 5.29 6.56 -4.38
C ILE A 144 5.35 7.52 -3.20
N ARG A 145 4.22 7.90 -2.61
CA ARG A 145 4.19 8.93 -1.55
C ARG A 145 3.91 8.36 -0.16
N ASP A 146 3.15 7.29 -0.08
CA ASP A 146 2.53 6.79 1.15
C ASP A 146 3.11 5.47 1.65
N ILE A 147 4.15 4.97 0.98
CA ILE A 147 5.03 3.91 1.50
C ILE A 147 6.28 4.56 2.09
N TRP A 148 6.54 4.27 3.36
CA TRP A 148 7.56 4.88 4.20
C TRP A 148 8.52 3.84 4.76
N THR A 149 9.77 4.24 4.96
CA THR A 149 10.64 3.53 5.92
C THR A 149 10.38 4.05 7.34
N HIS A 150 10.67 3.24 8.36
CA HIS A 150 10.69 3.73 9.75
C HIS A 150 11.63 4.95 9.88
N GLN A 151 12.78 4.92 9.20
CA GLN A 151 13.72 6.04 9.17
C GLN A 151 13.07 7.34 8.70
N GLN A 152 12.26 7.32 7.64
CA GLN A 152 11.56 8.52 7.16
C GLN A 152 10.52 9.04 8.17
N VAL A 153 9.96 8.15 9.01
CA VAL A 153 9.00 8.52 10.06
C VAL A 153 9.68 9.18 11.26
N VAL A 154 10.79 8.62 11.76
CA VAL A 154 11.42 9.05 13.03
C VAL A 154 12.73 9.82 12.86
N GLY A 155 13.38 9.73 11.71
CA GLY A 155 14.61 10.43 11.34
C GLY A 155 15.91 9.76 11.79
N TRP A 156 15.90 9.03 12.90
CA TRP A 156 17.12 8.51 13.54
C TRP A 156 17.33 7.00 13.41
N LYS A 157 16.28 6.21 13.12
CA LYS A 157 16.36 4.75 13.12
C LYS A 157 16.73 4.23 11.74
N GLU A 158 17.83 3.51 11.61
CA GLU A 158 18.22 2.81 10.37
C GLU A 158 17.32 1.59 10.13
N CYS A 159 16.09 1.82 9.66
CA CYS A 159 15.09 0.77 9.45
C CYS A 159 14.15 1.12 8.27
N PRO A 160 14.02 0.24 7.26
CA PRO A 160 14.82 -0.96 7.03
C PRO A 160 16.26 -0.62 6.66
N ARG A 161 17.24 -1.35 7.20
CA ARG A 161 18.67 -1.05 6.99
C ARG A 161 19.05 -0.98 5.51
N TRP A 162 18.64 -1.98 4.72
CA TRP A 162 18.95 -2.02 3.30
C TRP A 162 18.45 -0.80 2.53
N PHE A 163 17.17 -0.45 2.71
CA PHE A 163 16.56 0.70 2.07
C PHE A 163 17.10 2.04 2.54
N VAL A 164 17.55 2.15 3.79
CA VAL A 164 18.22 3.36 4.29
C VAL A 164 19.62 3.51 3.69
N LYS A 165 20.39 2.41 3.59
CA LYS A 165 21.74 2.43 3.02
C LYS A 165 21.76 2.49 1.50
N LYS A 166 20.72 1.98 0.84
CA LYS A 166 20.54 2.01 -0.60
C LYS A 166 19.17 2.63 -0.95
N PRO A 167 19.05 3.96 -0.93
CA PRO A 167 17.79 4.64 -1.24
C PRO A 167 17.22 4.31 -2.63
N VAL A 168 18.09 4.02 -3.60
CA VAL A 168 17.69 3.57 -4.95
C VAL A 168 16.89 2.27 -4.87
N ALA A 169 17.32 1.30 -4.06
CA ALA A 169 16.58 0.04 -3.88
C ALA A 169 15.19 0.25 -3.25
N PHE A 170 15.02 1.28 -2.42
CA PHE A 170 13.70 1.64 -1.90
C PHE A 170 12.82 2.29 -2.97
N GLN A 171 13.40 3.12 -3.84
CA GLN A 171 12.67 3.69 -4.97
C GLN A 171 12.23 2.58 -5.94
N GLU A 172 13.13 1.66 -6.29
CA GLU A 172 12.81 0.50 -7.13
C GLU A 172 11.70 -0.36 -6.53
N PHE A 173 11.72 -0.57 -5.21
CA PHE A 173 10.63 -1.26 -4.51
C PHE A 173 9.29 -0.55 -4.68
N LYS A 174 9.24 0.78 -4.50
CA LYS A 174 8.01 1.58 -4.65
C LYS A 174 7.52 1.60 -6.10
N GLU A 175 8.44 1.57 -7.05
CA GLU A 175 8.14 1.55 -8.47
C GLU A 175 7.53 0.21 -8.86
N ARG A 176 8.07 -0.88 -8.32
CA ARG A 176 7.46 -2.21 -8.42
C ARG A 176 6.05 -2.23 -7.85
N VAL A 177 5.80 -1.59 -6.69
CA VAL A 177 4.43 -1.48 -6.14
C VAL A 177 3.53 -0.70 -7.11
N LYS A 178 4.00 0.44 -7.63
CA LYS A 178 3.26 1.26 -8.59
C LYS A 178 2.91 0.48 -9.85
N GLU A 179 3.83 -0.30 -10.40
CA GLU A 179 3.61 -1.15 -11.58
C GLU A 179 2.52 -2.21 -11.35
N ILE A 180 2.37 -2.71 -10.11
CA ILE A 180 1.30 -3.64 -9.75
C ILE A 180 -0.04 -2.89 -9.56
N VAL A 181 -0.01 -1.68 -9.01
CA VAL A 181 -1.21 -0.85 -8.76
C VAL A 181 -1.81 -0.31 -10.06
N MET A 182 -0.98 0.19 -10.98
CA MET A 182 -1.42 0.95 -12.15
C MET A 182 -2.39 0.18 -13.06
N PRO A 183 -2.09 -1.06 -13.51
CA PRO A 183 -3.03 -1.82 -14.35
C PRO A 183 -4.36 -2.07 -13.64
N LYS A 184 -4.33 -2.46 -12.36
CA LYS A 184 -5.54 -2.71 -11.56
C LYS A 184 -6.39 -1.45 -11.40
N GLN A 185 -5.74 -0.30 -11.22
CA GLN A 185 -6.41 1.00 -11.09
C GLN A 185 -6.98 1.47 -12.43
N LEU A 186 -6.23 1.30 -13.53
CA LEU A 186 -6.70 1.58 -14.88
C LEU A 186 -7.91 0.73 -15.25
N GLU A 187 -7.89 -0.57 -14.97
CA GLU A 187 -9.05 -1.46 -15.18
C GLU A 187 -10.28 -0.99 -14.38
N LYS A 188 -10.08 -0.58 -13.12
CA LYS A 188 -11.17 -0.04 -12.30
C LYS A 188 -11.73 1.25 -12.90
N TRP A 189 -10.86 2.19 -13.29
CA TRP A 189 -11.26 3.46 -13.90
C TRP A 189 -11.95 3.27 -15.25
N GLN A 190 -11.44 2.38 -16.11
CA GLN A 190 -12.08 2.04 -17.38
C GLN A 190 -13.52 1.59 -17.16
N ARG A 191 -13.76 0.72 -16.17
CA ARG A 191 -15.11 0.23 -15.84
C ARG A 191 -15.99 1.33 -15.26
N GLU A 192 -15.49 2.10 -14.30
CA GLU A 192 -16.27 3.13 -13.60
C GLU A 192 -16.63 4.30 -14.51
N LEU A 193 -15.63 4.88 -15.18
CA LEU A 193 -15.82 5.99 -16.13
C LEU A 193 -16.62 5.55 -17.35
N GLY A 194 -16.35 4.34 -17.87
CA GLY A 194 -17.09 3.79 -18.99
C GLY A 194 -18.58 3.62 -18.69
N ARG A 195 -18.93 3.03 -17.54
CA ARG A 195 -20.34 2.90 -17.10
C ARG A 195 -21.01 4.26 -16.90
N LYS A 196 -20.30 5.21 -16.31
CA LYS A 196 -20.80 6.57 -16.13
C LYS A 196 -21.08 7.24 -17.48
N ALA A 197 -20.17 7.14 -18.44
CA ALA A 197 -20.33 7.68 -19.78
C ALA A 197 -21.51 7.02 -20.53
N VAL A 198 -21.65 5.68 -20.46
CA VAL A 198 -22.80 4.97 -21.05
C VAL A 198 -24.12 5.48 -20.48
N LYS A 199 -24.19 5.64 -19.16
CA LYS A 199 -25.38 6.19 -18.50
C LYS A 199 -25.70 7.61 -18.98
N GLU A 200 -24.73 8.52 -18.95
CA GLU A 200 -24.93 9.91 -19.36
C GLU A 200 -25.34 10.04 -20.83
N LEU A 201 -24.72 9.27 -21.73
CA LEU A 201 -25.07 9.29 -23.15
C LEU A 201 -26.44 8.68 -23.42
N SER A 202 -26.84 7.66 -22.65
CA SER A 202 -28.18 7.07 -22.72
C SER A 202 -29.26 8.05 -22.24
N GLU A 203 -29.04 8.75 -21.12
CA GLU A 203 -29.95 9.78 -20.60
C GLU A 203 -30.14 10.95 -21.59
N ARG A 204 -29.14 11.23 -22.42
CA ARG A 204 -29.19 12.24 -23.50
C ARG A 204 -29.78 11.71 -24.81
N GLY A 205 -30.15 10.43 -24.88
CA GLY A 205 -30.66 9.80 -26.11
C GLY A 205 -29.63 9.66 -27.24
N ILE A 206 -28.33 9.79 -26.93
CA ILE A 206 -27.23 9.69 -27.91
C ILE A 206 -26.87 8.22 -28.16
N LEU A 207 -26.93 7.39 -27.11
CA LEU A 207 -26.50 6.00 -27.16
C LEU A 207 -27.68 5.06 -27.36
N ASN A 208 -27.64 4.29 -28.45
CA ASN A 208 -28.57 3.18 -28.67
C ASN A 208 -28.09 1.93 -27.93
N ASP A 209 -29.03 1.20 -27.32
CA ASP A 209 -28.79 -0.07 -26.60
C ASP A 209 -27.71 0.05 -25.50
N PRO A 210 -27.97 0.79 -24.41
CA PRO A 210 -27.00 0.98 -23.34
C PRO A 210 -26.56 -0.32 -22.66
N ASP A 211 -27.40 -1.36 -22.68
CA ASP A 211 -27.09 -2.66 -22.09
C ASP A 211 -25.94 -3.36 -22.83
N LYS A 212 -25.92 -3.26 -24.17
CA LYS A 212 -24.78 -3.71 -24.98
C LYS A 212 -23.48 -3.05 -24.54
N TRP A 213 -23.48 -1.73 -24.37
CA TRP A 213 -22.26 -0.97 -24.06
C TRP A 213 -21.80 -1.12 -22.61
N ASN A 214 -22.70 -1.50 -21.70
CA ASN A 214 -22.38 -1.77 -20.31
C ASN A 214 -21.75 -3.15 -20.07
N ARG A 215 -21.70 -4.03 -21.08
CA ARG A 215 -21.06 -5.33 -20.93
C ARG A 215 -19.56 -5.19 -20.69
N GLU A 216 -19.02 -6.08 -19.85
CA GLU A 216 -17.64 -6.01 -19.39
C GLU A 216 -16.63 -6.24 -20.54
N ASP A 217 -16.97 -7.10 -21.50
CA ASP A 217 -16.20 -7.35 -22.70
C ASP A 217 -16.17 -6.14 -23.66
N GLU A 218 -17.19 -5.30 -23.64
CA GLU A 218 -17.24 -4.08 -24.47
C GLU A 218 -16.46 -2.93 -23.82
N LEU A 219 -16.65 -2.70 -22.51
CA LEU A 219 -15.94 -1.64 -21.76
C LEU A 219 -14.43 -1.87 -21.68
N ALA A 220 -13.99 -3.12 -21.74
CA ALA A 220 -12.57 -3.48 -21.70
C ALA A 220 -11.86 -3.34 -23.06
N LYS A 221 -12.58 -3.05 -24.16
CA LYS A 221 -11.95 -2.90 -25.48
C LYS A 221 -11.09 -1.62 -25.51
N PRO A 222 -9.84 -1.70 -25.98
CA PRO A 222 -9.02 -0.51 -26.16
C PRO A 222 -9.61 0.37 -27.27
N ALA A 223 -9.72 1.67 -27.01
CA ALA A 223 -10.03 2.65 -28.04
C ALA A 223 -8.77 2.98 -28.85
N PRO A 224 -8.86 3.16 -30.18
CA PRO A 224 -7.73 3.63 -30.98
C PRO A 224 -7.20 4.98 -30.47
N THR A 225 -5.88 5.11 -30.29
CA THR A 225 -5.25 6.34 -29.76
C THR A 225 -5.64 7.59 -30.53
N TRP A 226 -5.74 7.50 -31.87
CA TRP A 226 -6.12 8.63 -32.71
C TRP A 226 -7.55 9.13 -32.42
N LEU A 227 -8.47 8.24 -32.04
CA LEU A 227 -9.85 8.60 -31.70
C LEU A 227 -9.89 9.38 -30.39
N MET A 228 -9.15 8.92 -29.36
CA MET A 228 -9.00 9.64 -28.10
C MET A 228 -8.43 11.05 -28.32
N LEU A 229 -7.34 11.17 -29.09
CA LEU A 229 -6.73 12.47 -29.39
C LEU A 229 -7.69 13.40 -30.14
N THR A 230 -8.52 12.85 -31.04
CA THR A 230 -9.52 13.63 -31.79
C THR A 230 -10.63 14.14 -30.87
N VAL A 231 -11.10 13.33 -29.93
CA VAL A 231 -12.10 13.76 -28.92
C VAL A 231 -11.53 14.86 -28.03
N LEU A 232 -10.29 14.71 -27.55
CA LEU A 232 -9.62 15.73 -26.73
C LEU A 232 -9.43 17.05 -27.48
N ALA A 233 -9.04 17.01 -28.75
CA ALA A 233 -8.89 18.20 -29.58
C ALA A 233 -10.22 18.94 -29.74
N ARG A 234 -11.32 18.23 -30.05
CA ARG A 234 -12.65 18.82 -30.18
C ARG A 234 -13.15 19.44 -28.87
N TYR A 235 -12.92 18.75 -27.76
CA TYR A 235 -13.29 19.26 -26.44
C TYR A 235 -12.57 20.57 -26.10
N ALA A 236 -11.25 20.64 -26.36
CA ALA A 236 -10.47 21.87 -26.16
C ALA A 236 -10.98 23.04 -27.04
N GLU A 237 -11.37 22.78 -28.28
CA GLU A 237 -11.96 23.80 -29.16
C GLU A 237 -13.31 24.33 -28.66
N GLU A 238 -14.14 23.48 -28.04
CA GLU A 238 -15.43 23.88 -27.45
C GLU A 238 -15.23 24.72 -26.18
N ASP A 239 -14.30 24.32 -25.30
CA ASP A 239 -13.97 25.09 -24.10
C ASP A 239 -13.45 26.49 -24.45
N GLU A 240 -12.57 26.62 -25.43
CA GLU A 240 -12.10 27.93 -25.91
C GLU A 240 -13.22 28.82 -26.49
N LYS A 241 -14.23 28.22 -27.15
CA LYS A 241 -15.39 28.96 -27.67
C LYS A 241 -16.30 29.43 -26.54
N ASN A 242 -16.48 28.60 -25.51
CA ASN A 242 -17.30 28.94 -24.34
C ASN A 242 -16.64 30.02 -23.48
N GLU A 243 -15.31 30.02 -23.35
CA GLU A 243 -14.56 31.08 -22.66
C GLU A 243 -14.59 32.42 -23.40
N LYS A 244 -14.61 32.41 -24.74
CA LYS A 244 -14.70 33.65 -25.55
C LYS A 244 -16.10 34.24 -25.61
N ASN A 245 -17.13 33.47 -25.24
CA ASN A 245 -18.54 33.87 -25.28
C ASN A 245 -19.13 34.23 -23.90
N ASN A 246 -18.32 34.17 -22.84
CA ASN A 246 -18.64 34.65 -21.49
C ASN A 246 -17.80 35.88 -21.14
#